data_AF-R8BCS6-F1
#
_entry.id   AF-R8BCS6-F1
#
_cell.length_a   1.000
_cell.length_b   1.000
_cell.length_c   1.000
_cell.angle_alpha   90.00
_cell.angle_beta   90.00
_cell.angle_gamma   90.00
#
_symmetry.space_group_name_H-M   'P 1'
#
loop_
_entity.id
_entity.type
_entity.pdbx_description
1 polymer ?
#
loop_
_entity_poly.entity_id
_entity_poly.type
_entity_poly.pdbx_seq_one_letter_code
_entity_poly.pdbx_strand_id
1 'polypeptide(L)'
;MNYRRIVVPDKVLHNRIWEGSWADDALKEDAENEIYADYNRIRWIKYKSENFSVDAPHILDPSPQRTPFLLQAGTSAAGIEFAAKHAEAIMVSGLSPHVVAPRVEAIREKAEQLGRDPRSVKIFAIVTPVIGKTDEEAKEKYQKALKYASAEAGLTFYSGNAGIDLSKFDLDTEIKPDDATVDGRVHSLVSSLKYRGDDVPAWTPRNIGKAMAIGGNGPVPVGSPERVADALEEWVRIADVDGFNVGYVVTPGSFEDVVDLLIPELRRRGTNMATDVTTKEAAVFADPADAGLSDAEKQDAPLTRWERISEVIWDGRRSKEEKQLVQRLDLFIMSWATFGYFVRLLDSSNITNAYVSGMKEDLNFHGNQYNLLQTFFTCGYLVGQIPSQFILTRELSKRIGIFYSASYAANGFKKRWQILIIPATINFIGMVVVATGPNYGATFFGYLINAASWGFWPVLYAWAIEIMHKDMEERAIVIGVAQTFGQAFIAWVPVLILNVGKYAPKFHMGFSVMSGVSVLEFASIFIIRYFAKWEEKKTEAQESLSSSHSKTATGRDLE
;
A
#
# COMPACT_ATOMS: atom_id res chain seq x y z
N MET A 1 19.13 29.09 10.23
CA MET A 1 20.40 28.42 9.89
C MET A 1 20.30 27.36 8.77
N ASN A 2 19.12 26.88 8.37
CA ASN A 2 19.01 25.71 7.48
C ASN A 2 19.13 25.97 5.97
N TYR A 3 18.88 27.19 5.48
CA TYR A 3 18.91 27.47 4.04
C TYR A 3 20.32 27.49 3.42
N ARG A 4 21.40 27.68 4.18
CA ARG A 4 22.77 27.59 3.62
C ARG A 4 23.19 26.16 3.27
N ARG A 5 22.60 25.13 3.90
CA ARG A 5 22.85 23.71 3.60
C ARG A 5 21.85 23.12 2.60
N ILE A 6 20.65 23.69 2.52
CA ILE A 6 19.57 23.31 1.59
C ILE A 6 19.38 24.41 0.53
N VAL A 7 20.45 25.11 0.13
CA VAL A 7 20.48 25.58 -1.26
C VAL A 7 20.57 24.29 -2.04
N VAL A 8 19.53 23.95 -2.82
CA VAL A 8 19.54 22.76 -3.66
C VAL A 8 20.93 22.60 -4.26
N PRO A 9 21.57 21.43 -4.06
CA PRO A 9 22.99 21.24 -4.36
C PRO A 9 23.26 21.87 -5.70
N ASP A 10 24.17 22.84 -5.69
CA ASP A 10 24.51 23.75 -6.79
C ASP A 10 23.88 23.32 -8.12
N LYS A 11 22.89 24.03 -8.68
CA LYS A 11 22.18 23.66 -9.94
C LYS A 11 23.16 23.19 -11.02
N VAL A 12 24.37 23.75 -11.00
CA VAL A 12 25.51 23.33 -11.79
C VAL A 12 25.77 21.82 -11.69
N LEU A 13 25.81 21.23 -10.50
CA LEU A 13 26.05 19.80 -10.29
C LEU A 13 24.89 18.95 -10.82
N HIS A 14 23.63 19.21 -10.43
CA HIS A 14 22.50 18.40 -10.92
C HIS A 14 22.32 18.49 -12.42
N ASN A 15 22.36 19.70 -12.99
CA ASN A 15 22.28 19.88 -14.44
C ASN A 15 23.48 19.22 -15.13
N ARG A 16 24.69 19.28 -14.55
CA ARG A 16 25.83 18.54 -15.10
C ARG A 16 25.65 17.03 -15.06
N ILE A 17 24.96 16.51 -14.04
CA ILE A 17 24.64 15.08 -13.91
C ILE A 17 23.59 14.67 -14.93
N TRP A 18 22.38 15.22 -14.85
CA TRP A 18 21.23 14.77 -15.66
C TRP A 18 21.26 15.27 -17.11
N GLU A 19 21.72 16.51 -17.35
CA GLU A 19 21.74 17.12 -18.68
C GLU A 19 23.12 17.04 -19.34
N GLY A 20 24.19 17.11 -18.56
CA GLY A 20 25.54 17.31 -19.08
C GLY A 20 26.37 16.04 -19.30
N SER A 21 26.02 14.93 -18.66
CA SER A 21 26.87 13.73 -18.66
C SER A 21 26.68 12.85 -19.88
N TRP A 22 25.47 12.75 -20.42
CA TRP A 22 25.15 11.90 -21.56
C TRP A 22 24.49 12.76 -22.64
N ALA A 23 24.99 12.72 -23.88
CA ALA A 23 24.30 13.37 -25.01
C ALA A 23 22.98 12.66 -25.34
N ASP A 24 22.05 13.35 -26.02
CA ASP A 24 20.74 12.77 -26.38
C ASP A 24 20.85 11.53 -27.26
N ASP A 25 21.91 11.43 -28.06
CA ASP A 25 22.15 10.32 -28.98
C ASP A 25 23.21 9.33 -28.47
N ALA A 26 23.55 9.40 -27.18
CA ALA A 26 24.55 8.52 -26.56
C ALA A 26 24.07 7.07 -26.47
N LEU A 27 22.78 6.84 -26.24
CA LEU A 27 22.17 5.51 -26.22
C LEU A 27 21.94 5.04 -27.67
N LYS A 28 22.38 3.82 -28.01
CA LYS A 28 22.28 3.24 -29.37
C LYS A 28 21.49 1.93 -29.40
N GLU A 29 21.67 1.08 -28.40
CA GLU A 29 21.03 -0.25 -28.29
C GLU A 29 21.17 -1.11 -29.56
N ASP A 30 22.37 -1.13 -30.14
CA ASP A 30 22.70 -1.88 -31.34
C ASP A 30 23.24 -3.26 -30.98
N ALA A 31 22.35 -4.26 -31.01
CA ALA A 31 22.68 -5.65 -30.71
C ALA A 31 23.56 -6.32 -31.78
N GLU A 32 23.49 -5.88 -33.05
CA GLU A 32 24.27 -6.47 -34.14
C GLU A 32 25.76 -6.14 -34.03
N ASN A 33 26.06 -4.90 -33.62
CA ASN A 33 27.43 -4.43 -33.42
C ASN A 33 27.91 -4.50 -31.96
N GLU A 34 27.09 -5.06 -31.04
CA GLU A 34 27.36 -5.15 -29.60
C GLU A 34 27.58 -3.77 -28.93
N ILE A 35 26.90 -2.72 -29.40
CA ILE A 35 27.02 -1.35 -28.89
C ILE A 35 25.76 -0.94 -28.12
N TYR A 36 25.86 -0.88 -26.79
CA TYR A 36 24.77 -0.33 -25.96
C TYR A 36 24.75 1.21 -26.01
N ALA A 37 25.90 1.86 -25.82
CA ALA A 37 26.03 3.32 -25.83
C ALA A 37 27.37 3.77 -26.46
N ASP A 38 27.36 4.93 -27.13
CA ASP A 38 28.56 5.59 -27.65
C ASP A 38 29.33 6.26 -26.51
N TYR A 39 30.43 5.65 -26.09
CA TYR A 39 31.26 6.15 -25.00
C TYR A 39 31.84 7.55 -25.26
N ASN A 40 32.01 7.97 -26.53
CA ASN A 40 32.50 9.32 -26.87
C ASN A 40 31.43 10.40 -26.63
N ARG A 41 30.17 9.98 -26.45
CA ARG A 41 29.01 10.83 -26.16
C ARG A 41 28.68 10.87 -24.66
N ILE A 42 29.50 10.20 -23.83
CA ILE A 42 29.39 10.21 -22.37
C ILE A 42 30.58 10.99 -21.80
N ARG A 43 30.27 12.07 -21.07
CA ARG A 43 31.25 12.99 -20.48
C ARG A 43 31.39 12.75 -18.99
N TRP A 44 32.63 12.83 -18.53
CA TRP A 44 32.94 12.89 -17.11
C TRP A 44 32.56 14.24 -16.52
N ILE A 45 31.87 14.22 -15.40
CA ILE A 45 31.53 15.42 -14.66
C ILE A 45 32.66 15.66 -13.67
N LYS A 46 33.40 16.74 -13.90
CA LYS A 46 34.39 17.25 -12.95
C LYS A 46 33.81 18.46 -12.24
N TYR A 47 33.50 18.28 -10.96
CA TYR A 47 32.86 19.30 -10.14
C TYR A 47 33.41 19.28 -8.72
N LYS A 48 33.81 20.46 -8.23
CA LYS A 48 34.31 20.62 -6.86
C LYS A 48 33.77 21.93 -6.28
N SER A 49 33.11 21.84 -5.13
CA SER A 49 32.61 22.96 -4.33
C SER A 49 33.00 22.78 -2.86
N GLU A 50 32.57 23.71 -2.00
CA GLU A 50 32.79 23.63 -0.56
C GLU A 50 32.20 22.33 0.05
N ASN A 51 31.09 21.84 -0.49
CA ASN A 51 30.33 20.72 0.08
C ASN A 51 30.41 19.43 -0.74
N PHE A 52 30.78 19.50 -2.03
CA PHE A 52 30.70 18.34 -2.94
C PHE A 52 31.94 18.23 -3.83
N SER A 53 32.38 17.01 -4.09
CA SER A 53 33.41 16.68 -5.08
C SER A 53 32.94 15.49 -5.90
N VAL A 54 32.76 15.68 -7.20
CA VAL A 54 32.35 14.66 -8.15
C VAL A 54 33.36 14.63 -9.29
N ASP A 55 33.89 13.43 -9.53
CA ASP A 55 34.73 13.11 -10.68
C ASP A 55 34.24 11.74 -11.18
N ALA A 56 33.13 11.76 -11.93
CA ALA A 56 32.48 10.57 -12.47
C ALA A 56 31.49 10.95 -13.59
N PRO A 57 31.18 10.05 -14.54
CA PRO A 57 29.97 10.17 -15.36
C PRO A 57 28.71 9.86 -14.54
N HIS A 58 27.55 10.27 -15.03
CA HIS A 58 26.27 9.78 -14.51
C HIS A 58 26.12 8.30 -14.83
N ILE A 59 25.68 7.50 -13.86
CA ILE A 59 25.60 6.04 -13.99
C ILE A 59 24.36 5.58 -14.76
N LEU A 60 23.36 6.45 -14.91
CA LEU A 60 22.12 6.16 -15.62
C LEU A 60 22.14 6.83 -17.00
N ASP A 61 21.59 6.13 -17.98
CA ASP A 61 21.27 6.68 -19.30
C ASP A 61 20.15 7.74 -19.20
N PRO A 62 20.03 8.64 -20.21
CA PRO A 62 19.04 9.71 -20.18
C PRO A 62 17.60 9.19 -20.11
N SER A 63 16.87 9.57 -19.06
CA SER A 63 15.42 9.38 -19.01
C SER A 63 14.71 10.33 -20.01
N PRO A 64 13.44 10.08 -20.37
CA PRO A 64 12.69 10.98 -21.25
C PRO A 64 12.63 12.44 -20.78
N GLN A 65 12.66 12.67 -19.47
CA GLN A 65 12.67 14.01 -18.88
C GLN A 65 14.07 14.55 -18.60
N ARG A 66 15.08 13.67 -18.50
CA ARG A 66 16.39 13.91 -17.87
C ARG A 66 16.24 14.43 -16.45
N THR A 67 16.03 15.73 -16.28
CA THR A 67 15.72 16.35 -14.99
C THR A 67 14.27 16.08 -14.60
N PRO A 68 14.00 15.50 -13.41
CA PRO A 68 12.63 15.30 -12.93
C PRO A 68 11.93 16.64 -12.71
N PHE A 69 10.60 16.64 -12.79
CA PHE A 69 9.80 17.85 -12.59
C PHE A 69 10.06 18.47 -11.22
N LEU A 70 10.46 19.75 -11.20
CA LEU A 70 10.95 20.41 -9.99
C LEU A 70 9.83 21.11 -9.23
N LEU A 71 9.29 20.43 -8.21
CA LEU A 71 8.35 21.02 -7.25
C LEU A 71 9.07 21.62 -6.03
N GLN A 72 8.57 22.75 -5.53
CA GLN A 72 9.09 23.42 -4.35
C GLN A 72 7.95 23.99 -3.47
N ALA A 73 8.15 24.06 -2.15
CA ALA A 73 7.08 24.45 -1.19
C ALA A 73 7.48 25.56 -0.20
N GLY A 74 8.59 26.26 -0.43
CA GLY A 74 9.12 27.28 0.46
C GLY A 74 8.66 28.67 0.08
N THR A 75 7.91 29.31 0.98
CA THR A 75 7.30 30.65 0.77
C THR A 75 7.99 31.76 1.57
N SER A 76 9.12 31.47 2.23
CA SER A 76 9.98 32.50 2.85
C SER A 76 10.67 33.35 1.77
N ALA A 77 11.22 34.52 2.10
CA ALA A 77 11.90 35.36 1.10
C ALA A 77 13.04 34.61 0.36
N ALA A 78 13.84 33.83 1.10
CA ALA A 78 14.87 32.97 0.51
C ALA A 78 14.26 31.79 -0.28
N GLY A 79 13.13 31.25 0.20
CA GLY A 79 12.35 30.23 -0.50
C GLY A 79 11.81 30.72 -1.84
N ILE A 80 11.26 31.93 -1.89
CA ILE A 80 10.76 32.58 -3.11
C ILE A 80 11.89 32.83 -4.10
N GLU A 81 13.03 33.37 -3.65
CA GLU A 81 14.19 33.58 -4.53
C GLU A 81 14.68 32.26 -5.13
N PHE A 82 14.77 31.22 -4.29
CA PHE A 82 15.16 29.89 -4.73
C PHE A 82 14.13 29.30 -5.71
N ALA A 83 12.84 29.35 -5.38
CA ALA A 83 11.78 28.78 -6.18
C ALA A 83 11.62 29.50 -7.53
N ALA A 84 11.64 30.83 -7.54
CA ALA A 84 11.61 31.63 -8.76
C ALA A 84 12.77 31.27 -9.71
N LYS A 85 13.96 30.94 -9.18
CA LYS A 85 15.11 30.54 -9.98
C LYS A 85 15.06 29.11 -10.52
N HIS A 86 14.41 28.19 -9.80
CA HIS A 86 14.58 26.74 -10.01
C HIS A 86 13.29 25.96 -10.25
N ALA A 87 12.21 26.31 -9.59
CA ALA A 87 10.99 25.52 -9.60
C ALA A 87 10.27 25.60 -10.95
N GLU A 88 9.71 24.47 -11.36
CA GLU A 88 8.70 24.39 -12.43
C GLU A 88 7.29 24.47 -11.82
N ALA A 89 7.14 24.00 -10.57
CA ALA A 89 5.92 24.17 -9.79
C ALA A 89 6.19 24.57 -8.34
N ILE A 90 5.31 25.42 -7.80
CA ILE A 90 5.38 25.87 -6.41
C ILE A 90 4.07 25.57 -5.70
N MET A 91 4.16 24.95 -4.53
CA MET A 91 3.03 24.79 -3.63
C MET A 91 2.93 25.98 -2.68
N VAL A 92 1.74 26.59 -2.62
CA VAL A 92 1.42 27.69 -1.72
C VAL A 92 0.32 27.29 -0.74
N SER A 93 0.35 27.85 0.47
CA SER A 93 -0.63 27.56 1.52
C SER A 93 -1.09 28.84 2.22
N GLY A 94 -2.36 28.86 2.59
CA GLY A 94 -3.04 29.95 3.27
C GLY A 94 -4.53 29.64 3.39
N LEU A 95 -5.22 30.22 4.37
CA LEU A 95 -6.66 30.00 4.56
C LEU A 95 -7.54 30.83 3.60
N SER A 96 -6.97 31.82 2.93
CA SER A 96 -7.69 32.77 2.07
C SER A 96 -6.87 33.07 0.81
N PRO A 97 -7.52 33.28 -0.35
CA PRO A 97 -6.84 33.65 -1.57
C PRO A 97 -6.16 35.02 -1.45
N HIS A 98 -6.70 35.96 -0.66
CA HIS A 98 -6.11 37.27 -0.41
C HIS A 98 -4.78 37.19 0.36
N VAL A 99 -4.57 36.13 1.15
CA VAL A 99 -3.30 35.87 1.84
C VAL A 99 -2.24 35.33 0.86
N VAL A 100 -2.68 34.60 -0.16
CA VAL A 100 -1.81 33.92 -1.12
C VAL A 100 -1.46 34.83 -2.31
N ALA A 101 -2.38 35.68 -2.76
CA ALA A 101 -2.20 36.53 -3.94
C ALA A 101 -0.89 37.35 -3.93
N PRO A 102 -0.51 38.06 -2.84
CA PRO A 102 0.74 38.84 -2.84
C PRO A 102 1.99 37.96 -2.94
N ARG A 103 1.90 36.69 -2.49
CA ARG A 103 3.02 35.74 -2.58
C ARG A 103 3.16 35.22 -4.02
N VAL A 104 2.05 34.97 -4.69
CA VAL A 104 2.00 34.57 -6.10
C VAL A 104 2.60 35.68 -6.98
N GLU A 105 2.16 36.92 -6.76
CA GLU A 105 2.69 38.10 -7.44
C GLU A 105 4.22 38.21 -7.25
N ALA A 106 4.70 38.16 -6.00
CA ALA A 106 6.14 38.23 -5.71
C ALA A 106 6.97 37.11 -6.36
N ILE A 107 6.42 35.90 -6.45
CA ILE A 107 7.06 34.76 -7.15
C ILE A 107 7.17 35.05 -8.65
N ARG A 108 6.07 35.49 -9.27
CA ARG A 108 6.01 35.79 -10.71
C ARG A 108 6.93 36.95 -11.08
N GLU A 109 6.92 38.04 -10.32
CA GLU A 109 7.83 39.18 -10.49
C GLU A 109 9.29 38.75 -10.34
N LYS A 110 9.62 37.92 -9.35
CA LYS A 110 10.99 37.44 -9.15
C LYS A 110 11.44 36.52 -10.29
N ALA A 111 10.55 35.69 -10.84
CA ALA A 111 10.85 34.87 -12.00
C ALA A 111 11.18 35.75 -13.22
N GLU A 112 10.42 36.83 -13.45
CA GLU A 112 10.67 37.82 -14.50
C GLU A 112 12.02 38.52 -14.32
N GLN A 113 12.34 38.98 -13.11
CA GLN A 113 13.62 39.60 -12.76
C GLN A 113 14.82 38.68 -13.04
N LEU A 114 14.62 37.37 -12.96
CA LEU A 114 15.62 36.34 -13.24
C LEU A 114 15.65 35.92 -14.72
N GLY A 115 14.87 36.59 -15.59
CA GLY A 115 14.79 36.32 -17.02
C GLY A 115 14.02 35.06 -17.39
N ARG A 116 13.17 34.54 -16.50
CA ARG A 116 12.23 33.44 -16.80
C ARG A 116 10.87 34.00 -17.15
N ASP A 117 10.13 33.28 -17.99
CA ASP A 117 8.70 33.53 -18.16
C ASP A 117 7.98 33.31 -16.81
N PRO A 118 7.26 34.32 -16.26
CA PRO A 118 6.50 34.17 -15.02
C PRO A 118 5.44 33.07 -15.04
N ARG A 119 4.98 32.67 -16.23
CA ARG A 119 4.00 31.57 -16.43
C ARG A 119 4.66 30.19 -16.60
N SER A 120 6.00 30.14 -16.68
CA SER A 120 6.77 28.89 -16.65
C SER A 120 6.87 28.26 -15.25
N VAL A 121 6.43 28.98 -14.21
CA VAL A 121 6.31 28.49 -12.84
C VAL A 121 4.83 28.31 -12.52
N LYS A 122 4.39 27.06 -12.42
CA LYS A 122 3.00 26.71 -12.06
C LYS A 122 2.80 26.83 -10.56
N ILE A 123 1.72 27.48 -10.12
CA ILE A 123 1.48 27.68 -8.69
C ILE A 123 0.23 26.93 -8.25
N PHE A 124 0.39 26.02 -7.30
CA PHE A 124 -0.66 25.16 -6.78
C PHE A 124 -1.00 25.51 -5.34
N ALA A 125 -2.24 25.93 -5.08
CA ALA A 125 -2.73 26.16 -3.72
C ALA A 125 -3.19 24.85 -3.06
N ILE A 126 -2.88 24.65 -1.79
CA ILE A 126 -3.45 23.53 -1.03
C ILE A 126 -4.95 23.78 -0.84
N VAL A 127 -5.79 22.76 -1.01
CA VAL A 127 -7.22 22.77 -0.69
C VAL A 127 -7.65 21.41 -0.18
N THR A 128 -8.53 21.35 0.82
CA THR A 128 -9.10 20.08 1.31
C THR A 128 -10.61 20.14 1.20
N PRO A 129 -11.18 19.87 0.00
CA PRO A 129 -12.62 20.02 -0.21
C PRO A 129 -13.39 18.88 0.46
N VAL A 130 -14.59 19.18 0.97
CA VAL A 130 -15.56 18.17 1.42
C VAL A 130 -16.78 18.29 0.52
N ILE A 131 -16.93 17.33 -0.38
CA ILE A 131 -17.92 17.38 -1.46
C ILE A 131 -19.02 16.37 -1.19
N GLY A 132 -20.27 16.79 -1.33
CA GLY A 132 -21.45 15.94 -1.36
C GLY A 132 -22.22 16.19 -2.65
N LYS A 133 -23.20 15.34 -2.98
CA LYS A 133 -24.06 15.60 -4.15
C LYS A 133 -24.93 16.85 -3.95
N THR A 134 -25.22 17.18 -2.70
CA THR A 134 -25.85 18.44 -2.29
C THR A 134 -25.04 19.10 -1.18
N ASP A 135 -25.31 20.38 -0.92
CA ASP A 135 -24.70 21.12 0.18
C ASP A 135 -25.01 20.49 1.55
N GLU A 136 -26.21 19.94 1.73
CA GLU A 136 -26.60 19.24 2.95
C GLU A 136 -25.76 17.98 3.17
N GLU A 137 -25.57 17.16 2.12
CA GLU A 137 -24.75 15.96 2.21
C GLU A 137 -23.28 16.32 2.53
N ALA A 138 -22.74 17.35 1.87
CA ALA A 138 -21.39 17.84 2.13
C ALA A 138 -21.24 18.32 3.58
N LYS A 139 -22.23 19.05 4.09
CA LYS A 139 -22.28 19.53 5.48
C LYS A 139 -22.36 18.36 6.45
N GLU A 140 -23.16 17.33 6.19
CA GLU A 140 -23.22 16.12 7.00
C GLU A 140 -21.87 15.37 7.02
N LYS A 141 -21.23 15.21 5.86
CA LYS A 141 -19.87 14.63 5.75
C LYS A 141 -18.87 15.45 6.58
N TYR A 142 -18.90 16.77 6.49
CA TYR A 142 -18.02 17.64 7.25
C TYR A 142 -18.28 17.57 8.75
N GLN A 143 -19.54 17.57 9.20
CA GLN A 143 -19.88 17.38 10.60
C GLN A 143 -19.46 16.01 11.12
N LYS A 144 -19.56 14.97 10.31
CA LYS A 144 -19.04 13.65 10.64
C LYS A 144 -17.52 13.68 10.79
N ALA A 145 -16.80 14.31 9.87
CA ALA A 145 -15.35 14.46 9.96
C ALA A 145 -14.92 15.21 11.23
N LEU A 146 -15.62 16.28 11.59
CA LEU A 146 -15.36 17.04 12.82
C LEU A 146 -15.47 16.20 14.11
N LYS A 147 -16.28 15.14 14.13
CA LYS A 147 -16.38 14.22 15.29
C LYS A 147 -15.12 13.39 15.49
N TYR A 148 -14.37 13.12 14.43
CA TYR A 148 -13.12 12.37 14.46
C TYR A 148 -11.88 13.28 14.46
N ALA A 149 -12.07 14.56 14.16
CA ALA A 149 -11.01 15.56 14.14
C ALA A 149 -10.49 15.83 15.57
N SER A 150 -9.17 15.75 15.76
CA SER A 150 -8.53 16.11 17.03
C SER A 150 -8.03 17.55 16.99
N ALA A 151 -8.71 18.43 17.73
CA ALA A 151 -8.28 19.81 17.89
C ALA A 151 -6.89 19.91 18.55
N GLU A 152 -6.58 19.01 19.48
CA GLU A 152 -5.27 18.91 20.13
C GLU A 152 -4.16 18.54 19.14
N ALA A 153 -4.43 17.62 18.21
CA ALA A 153 -3.49 17.29 17.14
C ALA A 153 -3.27 18.50 16.21
N GLY A 154 -4.34 19.23 15.88
CA GLY A 154 -4.27 20.47 15.11
C GLY A 154 -3.43 21.56 15.80
N LEU A 155 -3.61 21.73 17.11
CA LEU A 155 -2.82 22.65 17.94
C LEU A 155 -1.34 22.25 18.00
N THR A 156 -1.07 20.95 18.15
CA THR A 156 0.29 20.40 18.17
C THR A 156 0.99 20.63 16.83
N PHE A 157 0.29 20.36 15.73
CA PHE A 157 0.78 20.63 14.38
C PHE A 157 1.12 22.12 14.19
N TYR A 158 0.22 23.02 14.60
CA TYR A 158 0.47 24.46 14.50
C TYR A 158 1.66 24.88 15.37
N SER A 159 1.70 24.42 16.62
CA SER A 159 2.75 24.78 17.58
C SER A 159 4.14 24.37 17.09
N GLY A 160 4.27 23.16 16.54
CA GLY A 160 5.54 22.69 15.97
C GLY A 160 5.99 23.47 14.73
N ASN A 161 5.06 23.91 13.89
CA ASN A 161 5.40 24.63 12.65
C ASN A 161 5.53 26.16 12.84
N ALA A 162 4.81 26.74 13.79
CA ALA A 162 4.82 28.17 14.08
C ALA A 162 5.77 28.54 15.23
N GLY A 163 6.29 27.57 15.98
CA GLY A 163 7.16 27.81 17.14
C GLY A 163 6.46 28.58 18.27
N ILE A 164 5.13 28.47 18.36
CA ILE A 164 4.30 29.06 19.41
C ILE A 164 3.76 27.92 20.26
N ASP A 165 4.03 27.94 21.56
CA ASP A 165 3.48 26.96 22.49
C ASP A 165 2.05 27.37 22.88
N LEU A 166 1.06 26.88 22.10
CA LEU A 166 -0.35 27.24 22.29
C LEU A 166 -0.95 26.69 23.60
N SER A 167 -0.28 25.78 24.31
CA SER A 167 -0.75 25.28 25.61
C SER A 167 -0.73 26.34 26.72
N LYS A 168 0.03 27.43 26.51
CA LYS A 168 0.17 28.55 27.46
C LYS A 168 -0.89 29.64 27.30
N PHE A 169 -1.77 29.51 26.31
CA PHE A 169 -2.80 30.51 26.00
C PHE A 169 -4.18 29.94 26.32
N ASP A 170 -5.07 30.78 26.83
CA ASP A 170 -6.49 30.43 26.91
C ASP A 170 -7.06 30.20 25.51
N LEU A 171 -8.02 29.27 25.39
CA LEU A 171 -8.54 28.80 24.10
C LEU A 171 -9.14 29.90 23.22
N ASP A 172 -9.60 30.98 23.83
CA ASP A 172 -10.27 32.11 23.17
C ASP A 172 -9.40 33.38 23.15
N THR A 173 -8.15 33.30 23.61
CA THR A 173 -7.18 34.39 23.51
C THR A 173 -6.64 34.47 22.08
N GLU A 174 -6.66 35.67 21.51
CA GLU A 174 -6.13 35.90 20.18
C GLU A 174 -4.60 35.84 20.16
N ILE A 175 -4.06 34.99 19.28
CA ILE A 175 -2.62 34.83 19.06
C ILE A 175 -2.11 35.91 18.13
N LYS A 176 -1.04 36.58 18.54
CA LYS A 176 -0.40 37.66 17.80
C LYS A 176 0.91 37.19 17.18
N PRO A 177 1.37 37.83 16.09
CA PRO A 177 2.67 37.51 15.49
C PRO A 177 3.86 37.59 16.47
N ASP A 178 3.78 38.48 17.48
CA ASP A 178 4.83 38.70 18.47
C ASP A 178 4.95 37.55 19.50
N ASP A 179 3.96 36.66 19.56
CA ASP A 179 3.97 35.49 20.43
C ASP A 179 4.86 34.35 19.90
N ALA A 180 5.35 34.47 18.65
CA ALA A 180 6.23 33.49 18.01
C ALA A 180 7.66 33.58 18.54
N THR A 181 8.21 32.44 18.97
CA THR A 181 9.62 32.33 19.38
C THR A 181 10.57 32.13 18.19
N VAL A 182 10.03 31.91 17.00
CA VAL A 182 10.75 31.78 15.73
C VAL A 182 10.54 33.02 14.88
N ASP A 183 11.56 33.39 14.08
CA ASP A 183 11.46 34.54 13.18
C ASP A 183 10.31 34.33 12.17
N GLY A 184 9.25 35.14 12.29
CA GLY A 184 8.08 35.11 11.41
C GLY A 184 8.37 35.39 9.94
N ARG A 185 9.60 35.79 9.57
CA ARG A 185 10.08 35.90 8.18
C ARG A 185 10.35 34.53 7.54
N VAL A 186 10.46 33.47 8.33
CA VAL A 186 10.83 32.12 7.87
C VAL A 186 9.63 31.18 7.73
N HIS A 187 8.53 31.44 8.45
CA HIS A 187 7.36 30.54 8.52
C HIS A 187 6.07 31.21 8.04
N SER A 188 5.46 30.63 7.00
CA SER A 188 4.21 31.12 6.38
C SER A 188 3.03 31.20 7.35
N LEU A 189 2.96 30.29 8.33
CA LEU A 189 1.90 30.26 9.34
C LEU A 189 1.88 31.50 10.24
N VAL A 190 3.04 31.98 10.67
CA VAL A 190 3.16 33.20 11.50
C VAL A 190 2.82 34.44 10.67
N SER A 191 3.20 34.45 9.38
CA SER A 191 2.81 35.55 8.48
C SER A 191 1.29 35.64 8.27
N SER A 192 0.59 34.49 8.27
CA SER A 192 -0.87 34.44 8.17
C SER A 192 -1.57 35.03 9.40
N LEU A 193 -0.91 35.04 10.58
CA LEU A 193 -1.42 35.73 11.78
C LEU A 193 -1.53 37.24 11.61
N LYS A 194 -0.98 37.85 10.56
CA LYS A 194 -1.10 39.29 10.30
C LYS A 194 -2.36 39.65 9.51
N TYR A 195 -2.95 38.69 8.80
CA TYR A 195 -4.12 38.94 7.99
C TYR A 195 -5.38 38.98 8.86
N ARG A 196 -6.21 40.01 8.66
CA ARG A 196 -7.50 40.21 9.31
C ARG A 196 -8.50 40.61 8.23
N GLY A 197 -9.19 39.62 7.69
CA GLY A 197 -10.29 39.80 6.74
C GLY A 197 -11.50 39.02 7.21
N ASP A 198 -12.69 39.39 6.73
CA ASP A 198 -13.96 38.74 7.10
C ASP A 198 -14.04 37.27 6.63
N ASP A 199 -13.12 36.86 5.76
CA ASP A 199 -12.96 35.52 5.20
C ASP A 199 -12.09 34.58 6.06
N VAL A 200 -11.48 35.08 7.15
CA VAL A 200 -10.66 34.27 8.06
C VAL A 200 -11.10 34.49 9.51
N PRO A 201 -11.39 33.42 10.29
CA PRO A 201 -11.78 33.57 11.68
C PRO A 201 -10.63 34.12 12.53
N ALA A 202 -10.95 34.71 13.68
CA ALA A 202 -9.94 35.17 14.64
C ALA A 202 -8.99 34.01 15.02
N TRP A 203 -7.70 34.31 15.06
CA TRP A 203 -6.63 33.35 15.34
C TRP A 203 -6.54 33.03 16.84
N THR A 204 -7.53 32.32 17.37
CA THR A 204 -7.51 31.77 18.74
C THR A 204 -7.09 30.30 18.71
N PRO A 205 -6.52 29.73 19.78
CA PRO A 205 -6.21 28.30 19.82
C PRO A 205 -7.41 27.42 19.45
N ARG A 206 -8.63 27.78 19.86
CA ARG A 206 -9.86 27.06 19.48
C ARG A 206 -10.06 27.00 17.96
N ASN A 207 -9.89 28.12 17.27
CA ASN A 207 -10.08 28.19 15.82
C ASN A 207 -8.91 27.57 15.06
N ILE A 208 -7.67 27.76 15.55
CA ILE A 208 -6.46 27.13 15.01
C ILE A 208 -6.60 25.61 15.05
N GLY A 209 -6.93 25.05 16.22
CA GLY A 209 -7.09 23.61 16.39
C GLY A 209 -8.12 23.03 15.43
N LYS A 210 -9.27 23.69 15.28
CA LYS A 210 -10.33 23.27 14.34
C LYS A 210 -9.89 23.34 12.87
N ALA A 211 -9.28 24.45 12.45
CA ALA A 211 -8.84 24.64 11.07
C ALA A 211 -7.77 23.61 10.69
N MET A 212 -6.77 23.43 11.57
CA MET A 212 -5.64 22.53 11.34
C MET A 212 -6.03 21.05 11.40
N ALA A 213 -7.08 20.69 12.15
CA ALA A 213 -7.47 19.29 12.32
C ALA A 213 -8.04 18.64 11.05
N ILE A 214 -8.47 19.42 10.05
CA ILE A 214 -8.95 18.90 8.76
C ILE A 214 -8.16 19.52 7.60
N GLY A 215 -8.13 20.85 7.50
CA GLY A 215 -7.55 21.55 6.34
C GLY A 215 -6.04 21.75 6.41
N GLY A 216 -5.41 21.45 7.55
CA GLY A 216 -4.05 21.91 7.81
C GLY A 216 -3.97 23.42 7.61
N ASN A 217 -3.07 23.87 6.73
CA ASN A 217 -2.90 25.28 6.37
C ASN A 217 -3.60 25.70 5.06
N GLY A 218 -4.58 24.93 4.58
CA GLY A 218 -5.38 25.23 3.41
C GLY A 218 -6.86 25.46 3.75
N PRO A 219 -7.63 26.08 2.84
CA PRO A 219 -9.08 26.16 2.95
C PRO A 219 -9.74 24.78 2.89
N VAL A 220 -10.90 24.69 3.54
CA VAL A 220 -11.80 23.52 3.53
C VAL A 220 -13.14 23.94 2.93
N PRO A 221 -13.27 24.08 1.60
CA PRO A 221 -14.56 24.36 0.98
C PRO A 221 -15.49 23.16 1.18
N VAL A 222 -16.69 23.42 1.70
CA VAL A 222 -17.70 22.39 1.98
C VAL A 222 -18.96 22.73 1.17
N GLY A 223 -19.39 21.83 0.30
CA GLY A 223 -20.61 22.03 -0.48
C GLY A 223 -20.82 21.03 -1.61
N SER A 224 -21.80 21.32 -2.45
CA SER A 224 -22.03 20.62 -3.72
C SER A 224 -20.85 20.82 -4.69
N PRO A 225 -20.77 20.06 -5.79
CA PRO A 225 -19.70 20.22 -6.78
C PRO A 225 -19.68 21.63 -7.37
N GLU A 226 -20.85 22.23 -7.59
CA GLU A 226 -20.97 23.61 -8.09
C GLU A 226 -20.39 24.60 -7.09
N ARG A 227 -20.74 24.46 -5.80
CA ARG A 227 -20.27 25.37 -4.75
C ARG A 227 -18.77 25.26 -4.51
N VAL A 228 -18.22 24.04 -4.59
CA VAL A 228 -16.77 23.84 -4.49
C VAL A 228 -16.06 24.37 -5.73
N ALA A 229 -16.61 24.16 -6.93
CA ALA A 229 -16.07 24.73 -8.17
C ALA A 229 -16.06 26.27 -8.15
N ASP A 230 -17.14 26.92 -7.66
CA ASP A 230 -17.20 28.37 -7.48
C ASP A 230 -16.07 28.87 -6.57
N ALA A 231 -15.81 28.16 -5.46
CA ALA A 231 -14.72 28.49 -4.56
C ALA A 231 -13.35 28.36 -5.25
N LEU A 232 -13.11 27.30 -6.02
CA LEU A 232 -11.85 27.12 -6.75
C LEU A 232 -11.65 28.20 -7.83
N GLU A 233 -12.70 28.57 -8.56
CA GLU A 233 -12.65 29.66 -9.54
C GLU A 233 -12.36 31.02 -8.89
N GLU A 234 -12.94 31.28 -7.71
CA GLU A 234 -12.63 32.47 -6.94
C GLU A 234 -11.15 32.51 -6.54
N TRP A 235 -10.59 31.38 -6.11
CA TRP A 235 -9.16 31.27 -5.80
C TRP A 235 -8.28 31.53 -7.01
N VAL A 236 -8.61 30.98 -8.18
CA VAL A 236 -7.88 31.27 -9.44
C VAL A 236 -7.96 32.77 -9.77
N ARG A 237 -9.14 33.37 -9.66
CA ARG A 237 -9.34 34.80 -9.99
C ARG A 237 -8.63 35.75 -9.04
N ILE A 238 -8.64 35.48 -7.73
CA ILE A 238 -8.09 36.38 -6.71
C ILE A 238 -6.59 36.15 -6.51
N ALA A 239 -6.16 34.88 -6.43
CA ALA A 239 -4.77 34.53 -6.11
C ALA A 239 -3.90 34.24 -7.34
N ASP A 240 -4.47 34.19 -8.56
CA ASP A 240 -3.76 33.85 -9.81
C ASP A 240 -2.97 32.53 -9.73
N VAL A 241 -3.57 31.54 -9.05
CA VAL A 241 -3.04 30.18 -8.96
C VAL A 241 -3.37 29.39 -10.23
N ASP A 242 -2.46 28.51 -10.65
CA ASP A 242 -2.61 27.69 -11.85
C ASP A 242 -3.33 26.35 -11.57
N GLY A 243 -3.46 25.97 -10.30
CA GLY A 243 -4.21 24.79 -9.89
C GLY A 243 -4.21 24.56 -8.39
N PHE A 244 -4.55 23.33 -7.99
CA PHE A 244 -4.71 22.97 -6.58
C PHE A 244 -4.00 21.66 -6.23
N ASN A 245 -3.37 21.64 -5.06
CA ASN A 245 -2.93 20.41 -4.41
C ASN A 245 -4.05 19.93 -3.47
N VAL A 246 -4.75 18.87 -3.87
CA VAL A 246 -5.97 18.41 -3.20
C VAL A 246 -5.63 17.50 -2.03
N GLY A 247 -5.84 18.01 -0.82
CA GLY A 247 -5.80 17.25 0.42
C GLY A 247 -7.07 16.41 0.62
N TYR A 248 -7.01 15.48 1.57
CA TYR A 248 -8.10 14.55 1.86
C TYR A 248 -8.49 14.57 3.34
N VAL A 249 -9.74 14.23 3.61
CA VAL A 249 -10.24 13.97 4.97
C VAL A 249 -10.32 12.47 5.23
N VAL A 250 -10.74 11.70 4.22
CA VAL A 250 -10.81 10.23 4.26
C VAL A 250 -10.22 9.68 2.96
N THR A 251 -9.40 8.64 3.04
CA THR A 251 -8.83 7.96 1.87
C THR A 251 -9.45 6.57 1.72
N PRO A 252 -9.89 6.16 0.51
CA PRO A 252 -9.84 6.90 -0.75
C PRO A 252 -11.00 7.88 -0.98
N GLY A 253 -12.06 7.86 -0.16
CA GLY A 253 -13.34 8.51 -0.46
C GLY A 253 -13.29 10.01 -0.81
N SER A 254 -12.41 10.82 -0.21
CA SER A 254 -12.27 12.24 -0.59
C SER A 254 -11.79 12.41 -2.04
N PHE A 255 -10.94 11.50 -2.54
CA PHE A 255 -10.49 11.53 -3.92
C PHE A 255 -11.57 11.02 -4.88
N GLU A 256 -12.35 10.01 -4.47
CA GLU A 256 -13.51 9.54 -5.23
C GLU A 256 -14.53 10.67 -5.41
N ASP A 257 -14.85 11.41 -4.34
CA ASP A 257 -15.75 12.57 -4.42
C ASP A 257 -15.23 13.66 -5.38
N VAL A 258 -13.91 13.89 -5.45
CA VAL A 258 -13.32 14.82 -6.40
C VAL A 258 -13.47 14.32 -7.84
N VAL A 259 -13.12 13.06 -8.09
CA VAL A 259 -13.16 12.46 -9.43
C VAL A 259 -14.60 12.32 -9.93
N ASP A 260 -15.51 11.84 -9.09
CA ASP A 260 -16.88 11.51 -9.50
C ASP A 260 -17.81 12.72 -9.52
N LEU A 261 -17.54 13.75 -8.69
CA LEU A 261 -18.44 14.88 -8.52
C LEU A 261 -17.83 16.20 -9.02
N LEU A 262 -16.62 16.55 -8.58
CA LEU A 262 -16.02 17.87 -8.88
C LEU A 262 -15.42 17.95 -10.30
N ILE A 263 -14.68 16.94 -10.74
CA ILE A 263 -14.06 16.94 -12.08
C ILE A 263 -15.11 17.06 -13.21
N PRO A 264 -16.24 16.34 -13.20
CA PRO A 264 -17.29 16.52 -14.21
C PRO A 264 -17.85 17.94 -14.24
N GLU A 265 -18.03 18.56 -13.07
CA GLU A 265 -18.52 19.95 -12.98
C GLU A 265 -17.49 20.94 -13.53
N LEU A 266 -16.22 20.81 -13.17
CA LEU A 266 -15.14 21.66 -13.70
C LEU A 266 -15.00 21.54 -15.23
N ARG A 267 -15.17 20.33 -15.77
CA ARG A 267 -15.20 20.07 -17.23
C ARG A 267 -16.43 20.70 -17.88
N ARG A 268 -17.62 20.59 -17.28
CA ARG A 268 -18.87 21.19 -17.78
C ARG A 268 -18.74 22.71 -17.92
N ARG A 269 -18.00 23.35 -17.01
CA ARG A 269 -17.74 24.79 -17.04
C ARG A 269 -16.66 25.21 -18.05
N GLY A 270 -15.98 24.26 -18.69
CA GLY A 270 -14.89 24.53 -19.63
C GLY A 270 -13.65 25.16 -18.97
N THR A 271 -13.44 24.90 -17.68
CA THR A 271 -12.29 25.45 -16.95
C THR A 271 -11.01 24.70 -17.33
N ASN A 272 -9.89 25.42 -17.43
CA ASN A 272 -8.58 24.79 -17.66
C ASN A 272 -8.08 23.95 -16.47
N MET A 273 -8.78 24.02 -15.32
CA MET A 273 -8.46 23.27 -14.10
C MET A 273 -8.70 21.75 -14.24
N ALA A 274 -9.46 21.31 -15.24
CA ALA A 274 -9.73 19.90 -15.52
C ALA A 274 -9.11 19.45 -16.85
N THR A 275 -7.95 20.02 -17.23
CA THR A 275 -7.24 19.64 -18.46
C THR A 275 -6.40 18.39 -18.26
N ASP A 276 -6.42 17.53 -19.28
CA ASP A 276 -5.51 16.39 -19.36
C ASP A 276 -4.09 16.92 -19.56
N VAL A 277 -3.21 16.47 -18.69
CA VAL A 277 -1.86 17.02 -18.51
C VAL A 277 -1.00 16.79 -19.77
N THR A 278 -0.23 17.80 -20.19
CA THR A 278 0.67 17.67 -21.36
C THR A 278 1.95 16.89 -21.03
N THR A 279 2.59 16.32 -22.06
CA THR A 279 3.61 15.25 -22.01
C THR A 279 4.73 15.35 -20.97
N LYS A 280 5.20 16.55 -20.59
CA LYS A 280 6.22 16.69 -19.52
C LYS A 280 5.65 16.54 -18.11
N GLU A 281 4.46 17.10 -17.88
CA GLU A 281 3.73 17.02 -16.62
C GLU A 281 3.04 15.64 -16.49
N ALA A 282 2.66 15.03 -17.62
CA ALA A 282 2.06 13.70 -17.67
C ALA A 282 3.09 12.60 -17.41
N ALA A 283 4.35 12.76 -17.84
CA ALA A 283 5.41 11.77 -17.60
C ALA A 283 5.74 11.54 -16.10
N VAL A 284 5.35 12.47 -15.22
CA VAL A 284 5.47 12.30 -13.75
C VAL A 284 4.44 11.31 -13.20
N PHE A 285 3.29 11.20 -13.87
CA PHE A 285 2.16 10.39 -13.45
C PHE A 285 1.84 9.23 -14.41
N ALA A 286 2.49 9.18 -15.56
CA ALA A 286 2.41 8.08 -16.49
C ALA A 286 3.07 6.87 -15.82
N ASP A 287 2.25 5.90 -15.42
CA ASP A 287 2.74 4.54 -15.35
C ASP A 287 3.33 4.22 -16.74
N PRO A 288 4.50 3.59 -16.85
CA PRO A 288 4.99 3.08 -18.15
C PRO A 288 3.94 2.26 -18.92
N ALA A 289 2.89 1.76 -18.25
CA ALA A 289 1.72 1.13 -18.85
C ALA A 289 0.75 2.09 -19.60
N ASP A 290 0.73 3.39 -19.30
CA ASP A 290 -0.23 4.37 -19.86
C ASP A 290 0.18 4.93 -21.22
N ALA A 291 1.38 4.63 -21.73
CA ALA A 291 1.77 4.97 -23.10
C ALA A 291 0.97 4.19 -24.18
N GLY A 292 0.12 3.24 -23.77
CA GLY A 292 -0.73 2.41 -24.63
C GLY A 292 -2.17 2.88 -24.82
N LEU A 293 -2.48 4.16 -24.61
CA LEU A 293 -3.83 4.76 -24.65
C LEU A 293 -4.63 4.64 -25.97
N SER A 294 -4.21 3.82 -26.94
CA SER A 294 -5.08 3.43 -28.05
C SER A 294 -6.06 2.28 -27.71
N ASP A 295 -5.87 1.58 -26.59
CA ASP A 295 -6.71 0.42 -26.23
C ASP A 295 -7.84 0.73 -25.22
N ALA A 296 -7.85 1.93 -24.62
CA ALA A 296 -8.88 2.35 -23.68
C ALA A 296 -10.29 2.46 -24.33
N GLU A 297 -10.36 2.78 -25.62
CA GLU A 297 -11.64 2.85 -26.35
C GLU A 297 -12.31 1.48 -26.58
N LYS A 298 -11.60 0.36 -26.33
CA LYS A 298 -12.19 -0.98 -26.46
C LYS A 298 -12.85 -1.48 -25.18
N GLN A 299 -12.66 -0.80 -24.03
CA GLN A 299 -12.98 -1.32 -22.70
C GLN A 299 -14.51 -1.44 -22.42
N ASP A 300 -15.36 -0.77 -23.21
CA ASP A 300 -16.82 -0.76 -23.05
C ASP A 300 -17.60 -1.76 -23.94
N ALA A 301 -16.92 -2.66 -24.66
CA ALA A 301 -17.59 -3.67 -25.48
C ALA A 301 -18.03 -4.92 -24.65
N PRO A 302 -19.23 -5.49 -24.89
CA PRO A 302 -19.72 -6.66 -24.15
C PRO A 302 -18.81 -7.89 -24.34
N LEU A 303 -18.37 -8.47 -23.23
CA LEU A 303 -17.42 -9.59 -23.18
C LEU A 303 -17.99 -10.88 -23.81
N THR A 304 -17.19 -11.49 -24.69
CA THR A 304 -17.45 -12.82 -25.25
C THR A 304 -17.35 -13.91 -24.17
N ARG A 305 -17.89 -15.12 -24.45
CA ARG A 305 -17.86 -16.24 -23.48
C ARG A 305 -16.43 -16.63 -23.08
N TRP A 306 -15.48 -16.57 -24.01
CA TRP A 306 -14.08 -16.87 -23.72
C TRP A 306 -13.41 -15.76 -22.90
N GLU A 307 -13.75 -14.49 -23.16
CA GLU A 307 -13.22 -13.38 -22.37
C GLU A 307 -13.70 -13.45 -20.91
N ARG A 308 -14.98 -13.80 -20.66
CA ARG A 308 -15.47 -14.03 -19.29
C ARG A 308 -14.77 -15.18 -18.57
N ILE A 309 -14.49 -16.26 -19.28
CA ILE A 309 -13.73 -17.39 -18.71
C ILE A 309 -12.29 -16.95 -18.42
N SER A 310 -11.66 -16.20 -19.33
CA SER A 310 -10.31 -15.69 -19.15
C SER A 310 -10.21 -14.66 -18.02
N GLU A 311 -11.24 -13.86 -17.80
CA GLU A 311 -11.32 -12.89 -16.71
C GLU A 311 -11.39 -13.58 -15.35
N VAL A 312 -12.15 -14.67 -15.25
CA VAL A 312 -12.27 -15.47 -14.02
C VAL A 312 -10.98 -16.24 -13.69
N ILE A 313 -10.28 -16.74 -14.70
CA ILE A 313 -9.09 -17.58 -14.51
C ILE A 313 -7.80 -16.76 -14.42
N TRP A 314 -7.67 -15.69 -15.22
CA TRP A 314 -6.42 -14.97 -15.45
C TRP A 314 -6.49 -13.47 -15.23
N ASP A 315 -7.61 -12.94 -14.73
CA ASP A 315 -7.84 -11.51 -14.51
C ASP A 315 -7.84 -10.73 -15.83
N GLY A 316 -9.01 -10.23 -16.22
CA GLY A 316 -9.26 -9.68 -17.56
C GLY A 316 -8.40 -8.48 -17.93
N ARG A 317 -8.30 -8.23 -19.24
CA ARG A 317 -7.70 -7.06 -19.94
C ARG A 317 -6.60 -6.27 -19.20
N ARG A 318 -5.50 -6.95 -18.89
CA ARG A 318 -4.20 -6.31 -18.58
C ARG A 318 -3.53 -5.76 -19.85
N SER A 319 -2.78 -4.66 -19.69
CA SER A 319 -1.95 -4.09 -20.76
C SER A 319 -0.91 -5.12 -21.25
N LYS A 320 -0.37 -4.91 -22.45
CA LYS A 320 0.58 -5.85 -23.06
C LYS A 320 1.86 -5.96 -22.20
N GLU A 321 2.28 -4.85 -21.62
CA GLU A 321 3.44 -4.70 -20.74
C GLU A 321 3.20 -5.43 -19.41
N GLU A 322 2.02 -5.26 -18.82
CA GLU A 322 1.66 -5.92 -17.56
C GLU A 322 1.59 -7.45 -17.73
N LYS A 323 1.05 -7.92 -18.86
CA LYS A 323 1.06 -9.36 -19.20
C LYS A 323 2.48 -9.90 -19.32
N GLN A 324 3.39 -9.18 -19.98
CA GLN A 324 4.78 -9.61 -20.12
C GLN A 324 5.51 -9.62 -18.77
N LEU A 325 5.28 -8.64 -17.91
CA LEU A 325 5.86 -8.57 -16.58
C LEU A 325 5.37 -9.73 -15.71
N VAL A 326 4.05 -9.95 -15.66
CA VAL A 326 3.44 -11.05 -14.91
C VAL A 326 3.94 -12.39 -15.43
N GLN A 327 4.01 -12.58 -16.75
CA GLN A 327 4.57 -13.78 -17.36
C GLN A 327 6.03 -14.01 -17.00
N ARG A 328 6.86 -12.96 -16.96
CA ARG A 328 8.28 -13.08 -16.56
C ARG A 328 8.43 -13.41 -15.08
N LEU A 329 7.65 -12.76 -14.22
CA LEU A 329 7.61 -13.03 -12.78
C LEU A 329 7.12 -14.45 -12.51
N ASP A 330 6.05 -14.89 -13.16
CA ASP A 330 5.55 -16.25 -13.08
C ASP A 330 6.61 -17.24 -13.56
N LEU A 331 7.18 -17.04 -14.74
CA LEU A 331 8.19 -17.95 -15.28
C LEU A 331 9.41 -18.05 -14.35
N PHE A 332 9.85 -16.96 -13.73
CA PHE A 332 11.05 -16.98 -12.91
C PHE A 332 10.79 -17.44 -11.46
N ILE A 333 9.82 -16.82 -10.79
CA ILE A 333 9.49 -17.11 -9.39
C ILE A 333 8.83 -18.48 -9.27
N MET A 334 7.90 -18.84 -10.16
CA MET A 334 7.22 -20.14 -10.07
C MET A 334 8.13 -21.27 -10.47
N SER A 335 9.02 -21.09 -11.45
CA SER A 335 10.01 -22.13 -11.77
C SER A 335 10.93 -22.36 -10.58
N TRP A 336 11.38 -21.31 -9.89
CA TRP A 336 12.20 -21.46 -8.69
C TRP A 336 11.41 -22.06 -7.51
N ALA A 337 10.20 -21.57 -7.23
CA ALA A 337 9.37 -22.08 -6.14
C ALA A 337 8.99 -23.56 -6.37
N THR A 338 8.66 -23.91 -7.60
CA THR A 338 8.34 -25.28 -8.01
C THR A 338 9.58 -26.15 -7.99
N PHE A 339 10.74 -25.65 -8.42
CA PHE A 339 12.01 -26.36 -8.34
C PHE A 339 12.41 -26.61 -6.88
N GLY A 340 12.29 -25.62 -5.99
CA GLY A 340 12.57 -25.79 -4.57
C GLY A 340 11.62 -26.79 -3.90
N TYR A 341 10.32 -26.74 -4.23
CA TYR A 341 9.35 -27.73 -3.75
C TYR A 341 9.62 -29.13 -4.33
N PHE A 342 10.00 -29.21 -5.60
CA PHE A 342 10.38 -30.44 -6.27
C PHE A 342 11.61 -31.07 -5.61
N VAL A 343 12.69 -30.32 -5.38
CA VAL A 343 13.90 -30.79 -4.67
C VAL A 343 13.53 -31.34 -3.29
N ARG A 344 12.70 -30.61 -2.53
CA ARG A 344 12.22 -31.09 -1.22
C ARG A 344 11.45 -32.41 -1.33
N LEU A 345 10.55 -32.54 -2.30
CA LEU A 345 9.79 -33.77 -2.52
C LEU A 345 10.70 -34.92 -2.98
N LEU A 346 11.70 -34.62 -3.81
CA LEU A 346 12.67 -35.58 -4.34
C LEU A 346 13.48 -36.20 -3.19
N ASP A 347 14.00 -35.36 -2.29
CA ASP A 347 14.78 -35.81 -1.12
C ASP A 347 13.93 -36.68 -0.19
N SER A 348 12.72 -36.22 0.15
CA SER A 348 11.82 -36.94 1.06
C SER A 348 11.33 -38.28 0.47
N SER A 349 11.02 -38.30 -0.83
CA SER A 349 10.58 -39.51 -1.52
C SER A 349 11.72 -40.51 -1.73
N ASN A 350 12.91 -40.04 -2.14
CA ASN A 350 14.05 -40.92 -2.39
C ASN A 350 14.57 -41.61 -1.13
N ILE A 351 14.59 -40.93 0.01
CA ILE A 351 14.99 -41.54 1.29
C ILE A 351 14.00 -42.67 1.67
N THR A 352 12.71 -42.47 1.42
CA THR A 352 11.68 -43.49 1.66
C THR A 352 11.78 -44.66 0.68
N ASN A 353 12.03 -44.39 -0.59
CA ASN A 353 12.21 -45.43 -1.61
C ASN A 353 13.49 -46.23 -1.37
N ALA A 354 14.60 -45.57 -1.00
CA ALA A 354 15.86 -46.22 -0.63
C ALA A 354 15.67 -47.15 0.58
N TYR A 355 14.89 -46.73 1.58
CA TYR A 355 14.54 -47.56 2.74
C TYR A 355 13.89 -48.89 2.35
N VAL A 356 12.91 -48.84 1.43
CA VAL A 356 12.20 -50.04 0.96
C VAL A 356 13.02 -50.85 -0.06
N SER A 357 14.02 -50.24 -0.70
CA SER A 357 14.83 -50.84 -1.77
C SER A 357 16.16 -51.44 -1.31
N GLY A 358 16.37 -51.63 0.00
CA GLY A 358 17.55 -52.33 0.55
C GLY A 358 18.33 -51.58 1.63
N MET A 359 18.09 -50.27 1.82
CA MET A 359 18.77 -49.50 2.87
C MET A 359 18.38 -49.98 4.28
N LYS A 360 17.19 -50.55 4.44
CA LYS A 360 16.75 -51.16 5.71
C LYS A 360 17.64 -52.35 6.10
N GLU A 361 17.92 -53.24 5.14
CA GLU A 361 18.72 -54.44 5.34
C GLU A 361 20.21 -54.09 5.51
N ASP A 362 20.73 -53.14 4.73
CA ASP A 362 22.14 -52.72 4.77
C ASP A 362 22.51 -52.00 6.08
N LEU A 363 21.61 -51.13 6.58
CA LEU A 363 21.82 -50.40 7.84
C LEU A 363 21.30 -51.14 9.08
N ASN A 364 20.81 -52.38 8.93
CA ASN A 364 20.19 -53.19 10.00
C ASN A 364 19.10 -52.42 10.78
N PHE A 365 18.22 -51.71 10.08
CA PHE A 365 17.13 -50.97 10.73
C PHE A 365 16.05 -51.93 11.30
N HIS A 366 15.73 -51.73 12.57
CA HIS A 366 14.74 -52.51 13.31
C HIS A 366 13.61 -51.63 13.88
N GLY A 367 12.38 -52.15 13.86
CA GLY A 367 11.22 -51.53 14.50
C GLY A 367 10.93 -50.12 13.97
N ASN A 368 11.03 -49.12 14.83
CA ASN A 368 10.62 -47.73 14.57
C ASN A 368 11.79 -46.76 14.26
N GLN A 369 12.99 -47.29 14.02
CA GLN A 369 14.21 -46.49 13.85
C GLN A 369 14.15 -45.53 12.65
N TYR A 370 13.57 -45.95 11.52
CA TYR A 370 13.37 -45.08 10.36
C TYR A 370 12.43 -43.90 10.65
N ASN A 371 11.33 -44.17 11.36
CA ASN A 371 10.39 -43.11 11.76
C ASN A 371 11.05 -42.13 12.73
N LEU A 372 11.89 -42.60 13.66
CA LEU A 372 12.66 -41.72 14.54
C LEU A 372 13.63 -40.82 13.76
N LEU A 373 14.30 -41.35 12.73
CA LEU A 373 15.18 -40.56 11.86
C LEU A 373 14.41 -39.43 11.15
N GLN A 374 13.23 -39.73 10.62
CA GLN A 374 12.32 -38.74 10.01
C GLN A 374 11.81 -37.71 11.03
N THR A 375 11.54 -38.13 12.28
CA THR A 375 11.21 -37.21 13.38
C THR A 375 12.37 -36.26 13.65
N PHE A 376 13.61 -36.73 13.75
CA PHE A 376 14.78 -35.88 13.97
C PHE A 376 15.03 -34.89 12.82
N PHE A 377 14.85 -35.33 11.57
CA PHE A 377 14.89 -34.43 10.40
C PHE A 377 13.85 -33.30 10.50
N THR A 378 12.62 -33.66 10.86
CA THR A 378 11.52 -32.70 11.02
C THR A 378 11.77 -31.75 12.21
N CYS A 379 12.39 -32.21 13.30
CA CYS A 379 12.83 -31.34 14.40
C CYS A 379 13.85 -30.28 13.95
N GLY A 380 14.77 -30.63 13.05
CA GLY A 380 15.69 -29.66 12.43
C GLY A 380 14.94 -28.60 11.62
N TYR A 381 13.92 -29.01 10.86
CA TYR A 381 13.05 -28.09 10.14
C TYR A 381 12.28 -27.15 11.09
N LEU A 382 11.71 -27.68 12.18
CA LEU A 382 10.98 -26.88 13.19
C LEU A 382 11.86 -25.77 13.80
N VAL A 383 13.12 -26.10 14.13
CA VAL A 383 14.07 -25.13 14.69
C VAL A 383 14.45 -24.04 13.68
N GLY A 384 14.56 -24.39 12.40
CA GLY A 384 14.88 -23.43 11.33
C GLY A 384 13.72 -22.54 10.91
N GLN A 385 12.47 -22.95 11.17
CA GLN A 385 11.29 -22.28 10.64
C GLN A 385 11.02 -20.93 11.31
N ILE A 386 11.06 -20.87 12.64
CA ILE A 386 10.75 -19.63 13.38
C ILE A 386 11.77 -18.52 13.07
N PRO A 387 13.10 -18.75 13.14
CA PRO A 387 14.08 -17.74 12.75
C PRO A 387 13.96 -17.30 11.28
N SER A 388 13.64 -18.23 10.37
CA SER A 388 13.42 -17.91 8.95
C SER A 388 12.25 -16.94 8.75
N GLN A 389 11.17 -17.07 9.53
CA GLN A 389 10.04 -16.14 9.47
C GLN A 389 10.40 -14.77 10.08
N PHE A 390 11.21 -14.73 11.15
CA PHE A 390 11.70 -13.48 11.74
C PHE A 390 12.70 -12.73 10.86
N ILE A 391 13.50 -13.43 10.05
CA ILE A 391 14.44 -12.77 9.12
C ILE A 391 13.68 -12.07 7.98
N LEU A 392 12.53 -12.61 7.58
CA LEU A 392 11.66 -12.02 6.55
C LEU A 392 10.96 -10.73 7.01
N THR A 393 10.85 -10.46 8.32
CA THR A 393 10.15 -9.27 8.84
C THR A 393 11.03 -8.01 8.94
N ARG A 394 12.33 -8.08 8.64
CA ARG A 394 13.19 -6.89 8.52
C ARG A 394 13.16 -6.35 7.09
N GLU A 395 12.49 -5.21 6.95
CA GLU A 395 12.34 -4.37 5.74
C GLU A 395 12.70 -5.04 4.41
N LEU A 396 11.72 -5.67 3.78
CA LEU A 396 11.64 -5.71 2.33
C LEU A 396 10.28 -5.17 1.89
N SER A 397 10.39 -4.16 1.03
CA SER A 397 9.34 -3.38 0.38
C SER A 397 8.17 -4.19 -0.20
N LYS A 398 7.03 -3.49 -0.22
CA LYS A 398 5.78 -3.65 -0.98
C LYS A 398 5.90 -4.36 -2.34
N ARG A 399 4.80 -5.04 -2.66
CA ARG A 399 4.36 -5.66 -3.94
C ARG A 399 4.91 -7.07 -4.20
N ILE A 400 4.14 -8.08 -3.78
CA ILE A 400 4.11 -9.39 -4.44
C ILE A 400 2.64 -9.84 -4.49
N GLY A 401 2.05 -9.73 -5.68
CA GLY A 401 0.85 -10.47 -6.04
C GLY A 401 1.27 -11.68 -6.87
N ILE A 402 0.74 -12.85 -6.51
CA ILE A 402 0.17 -13.91 -7.37
C ILE A 402 -0.20 -15.08 -6.42
N PHE A 403 -1.25 -14.86 -5.64
CA PHE A 403 -2.21 -15.87 -5.18
C PHE A 403 -3.62 -15.27 -5.01
N TYR A 404 -3.81 -14.03 -5.49
CA TYR A 404 -5.10 -13.35 -5.43
C TYR A 404 -6.12 -13.91 -6.43
N SER A 405 -5.68 -14.55 -7.52
CA SER A 405 -6.55 -15.12 -8.57
C SER A 405 -7.16 -16.48 -8.19
N ALA A 406 -6.44 -17.38 -7.52
CA ALA A 406 -7.01 -18.61 -6.98
C ALA A 406 -7.99 -18.34 -5.81
N SER A 407 -7.80 -17.22 -5.11
CA SER A 407 -8.76 -16.70 -4.13
C SER A 407 -9.89 -15.88 -4.77
N TYR A 408 -9.79 -15.39 -6.00
CA TYR A 408 -10.85 -14.58 -6.61
C TYR A 408 -12.02 -15.42 -7.13
N ALA A 409 -11.75 -16.64 -7.58
CA ALA A 409 -12.79 -17.66 -7.76
C ALA A 409 -13.56 -17.95 -6.44
N ALA A 410 -12.95 -17.65 -5.29
CA ALA A 410 -13.58 -17.68 -3.97
C ALA A 410 -14.10 -16.31 -3.48
N ASN A 411 -13.68 -15.17 -4.04
CA ASN A 411 -14.22 -13.83 -3.72
C ASN A 411 -15.62 -13.60 -4.29
N GLY A 412 -16.03 -14.39 -5.30
CA GLY A 412 -17.43 -14.45 -5.72
C GLY A 412 -18.37 -15.07 -4.66
N PHE A 413 -17.82 -15.70 -3.61
CA PHE A 413 -18.59 -16.34 -2.57
C PHE A 413 -18.21 -15.78 -1.19
N LYS A 414 -19.10 -14.99 -0.58
CA LYS A 414 -19.12 -14.62 0.85
C LYS A 414 -19.23 -15.83 1.81
N LYS A 415 -18.77 -17.03 1.42
CA LYS A 415 -19.09 -18.34 2.00
C LYS A 415 -17.92 -19.36 1.93
N ARG A 416 -16.65 -18.93 2.06
CA ARG A 416 -15.46 -19.80 2.00
C ARG A 416 -15.46 -21.01 2.96
N TRP A 417 -16.00 -20.86 4.17
CA TRP A 417 -16.16 -21.97 5.11
C TRP A 417 -16.99 -23.15 4.55
N GLN A 418 -17.86 -22.91 3.56
CA GLN A 418 -18.64 -23.96 2.89
C GLN A 418 -17.77 -24.79 1.94
N ILE A 419 -16.75 -24.18 1.35
CA ILE A 419 -15.80 -24.83 0.44
C ILE A 419 -14.91 -25.80 1.22
N LEU A 420 -14.56 -25.46 2.47
CA LEU A 420 -13.75 -26.30 3.37
C LEU A 420 -14.46 -27.58 3.84
N ILE A 421 -15.81 -27.61 3.81
CA ILE A 421 -16.60 -28.79 4.22
C ILE A 421 -16.37 -29.97 3.27
N ILE A 422 -16.21 -29.71 1.98
CA ILE A 422 -16.07 -30.74 0.94
C ILE A 422 -14.80 -31.58 1.16
N PRO A 423 -13.58 -31.00 1.20
CA PRO A 423 -12.36 -31.75 1.43
C PRO A 423 -12.29 -32.38 2.82
N ALA A 424 -12.82 -31.73 3.87
CA ALA A 424 -12.86 -32.29 5.22
C ALA A 424 -13.77 -33.54 5.30
N THR A 425 -14.91 -33.53 4.60
CA THR A 425 -15.82 -34.69 4.52
C THR A 425 -15.18 -35.85 3.75
N ILE A 426 -14.51 -35.54 2.63
CA ILE A 426 -13.74 -36.48 1.82
C ILE A 426 -12.63 -37.15 2.66
N ASN A 427 -11.91 -36.37 3.46
CA ASN A 427 -10.88 -36.87 4.38
C ASN A 427 -11.47 -37.86 5.40
N PHE A 428 -12.55 -37.47 6.08
CA PHE A 428 -13.20 -38.30 7.10
C PHE A 428 -13.70 -39.62 6.52
N ILE A 429 -14.37 -39.60 5.36
CA ILE A 429 -14.83 -40.81 4.68
C ILE A 429 -13.64 -41.72 4.35
N GLY A 430 -12.55 -41.16 3.82
CA GLY A 430 -11.32 -41.90 3.53
C GLY A 430 -10.77 -42.60 4.79
N MET A 431 -10.65 -41.89 5.91
CA MET A 431 -10.10 -42.45 7.16
C MET A 431 -11.02 -43.53 7.78
N VAL A 432 -12.34 -43.35 7.73
CA VAL A 432 -13.30 -44.36 8.22
C VAL A 432 -13.26 -45.65 7.39
N VAL A 433 -13.12 -45.54 6.07
CA VAL A 433 -13.00 -46.69 5.16
C VAL A 433 -11.74 -47.49 5.47
N VAL A 434 -10.62 -46.82 5.75
CA VAL A 434 -9.37 -47.52 6.13
C VAL A 434 -9.45 -48.12 7.54
N ALA A 435 -10.17 -47.46 8.47
CA ALA A 435 -10.29 -47.92 9.87
C ALA A 435 -11.22 -49.14 10.05
N THR A 436 -12.30 -49.25 9.27
CA THR A 436 -13.33 -50.30 9.41
C THR A 436 -12.92 -51.67 8.87
N GLY A 437 -11.87 -51.75 8.05
CA GLY A 437 -11.32 -53.02 7.57
C GLY A 437 -10.25 -52.82 6.48
N PRO A 438 -8.95 -52.82 6.82
CA PRO A 438 -7.87 -52.60 5.88
C PRO A 438 -7.67 -53.86 5.02
N ASN A 439 -8.43 -53.93 3.93
CA ASN A 439 -8.08 -54.76 2.77
C ASN A 439 -7.43 -53.86 1.71
N TYR A 440 -6.69 -54.47 0.77
CA TYR A 440 -5.92 -53.71 -0.22
C TYR A 440 -6.76 -52.65 -0.96
N GLY A 441 -7.98 -53.00 -1.40
CA GLY A 441 -8.87 -52.09 -2.12
C GLY A 441 -9.37 -50.93 -1.27
N ALA A 442 -9.77 -51.18 -0.02
CA ALA A 442 -10.24 -50.17 0.92
C ALA A 442 -9.12 -49.23 1.35
N THR A 443 -7.91 -49.77 1.59
CA THR A 443 -6.73 -48.96 1.89
C THR A 443 -6.37 -48.09 0.68
N PHE A 444 -6.24 -48.68 -0.52
CA PHE A 444 -5.91 -47.93 -1.73
C PHE A 444 -6.92 -46.80 -2.04
N PHE A 445 -8.22 -47.11 -1.96
CA PHE A 445 -9.29 -46.14 -2.17
C PHE A 445 -9.30 -45.03 -1.11
N GLY A 446 -9.10 -45.40 0.17
CA GLY A 446 -9.02 -44.44 1.26
C GLY A 446 -7.85 -43.46 1.12
N TYR A 447 -6.67 -43.94 0.67
CA TYR A 447 -5.52 -43.09 0.37
C TYR A 447 -5.74 -42.19 -0.84
N LEU A 448 -6.40 -42.70 -1.89
CA LEU A 448 -6.71 -41.92 -3.10
C LEU A 448 -7.65 -40.74 -2.79
N ILE A 449 -8.68 -40.99 -1.99
CA ILE A 449 -9.64 -39.96 -1.58
C ILE A 449 -9.02 -39.00 -0.55
N ASN A 450 -8.17 -39.50 0.35
CA ASN A 450 -7.42 -38.64 1.26
C ASN A 450 -6.52 -37.65 0.51
N ALA A 451 -5.90 -38.04 -0.61
CA ALA A 451 -5.11 -37.11 -1.44
C ALA A 451 -5.94 -35.92 -1.95
N ALA A 452 -7.21 -36.14 -2.28
CA ALA A 452 -8.12 -35.05 -2.70
C ALA A 452 -8.43 -34.05 -1.56
N SER A 453 -8.23 -34.42 -0.29
CA SER A 453 -8.44 -33.51 0.83
C SER A 453 -7.28 -32.52 1.05
N TRP A 454 -6.13 -32.69 0.38
CA TRP A 454 -4.98 -31.81 0.55
C TRP A 454 -5.25 -30.36 0.10
N GLY A 455 -6.28 -30.15 -0.74
CA GLY A 455 -6.80 -28.83 -1.09
C GLY A 455 -7.41 -28.03 0.06
N PHE A 456 -7.58 -28.65 1.25
CA PHE A 456 -8.03 -27.97 2.46
C PHE A 456 -7.03 -26.90 2.95
N TRP A 457 -5.74 -27.22 2.98
CA TRP A 457 -4.71 -26.36 3.58
C TRP A 457 -4.53 -25.00 2.88
N PRO A 458 -4.43 -24.92 1.54
CA PRO A 458 -4.30 -23.63 0.86
C PRO A 458 -5.52 -22.72 1.08
N VAL A 459 -6.73 -23.29 1.09
CA VAL A 459 -7.98 -22.54 1.28
C VAL A 459 -8.09 -22.03 2.72
N LEU A 460 -7.68 -22.84 3.70
CA LEU A 460 -7.65 -22.45 5.10
C LEU A 460 -6.65 -21.30 5.35
N TYR A 461 -5.44 -21.39 4.80
CA TYR A 461 -4.44 -20.32 4.94
C TYR A 461 -4.90 -19.02 4.29
N ALA A 462 -5.51 -19.09 3.10
CA ALA A 462 -6.07 -17.91 2.44
C ALA A 462 -7.15 -17.24 3.31
N TRP A 463 -8.04 -18.02 3.92
CA TRP A 463 -9.08 -17.49 4.81
C TRP A 463 -8.49 -16.89 6.10
N ALA A 464 -7.46 -17.51 6.68
CA ALA A 464 -6.78 -16.99 7.86
C ALA A 464 -6.07 -15.63 7.59
N ILE A 465 -5.40 -15.49 6.44
CA ILE A 465 -4.74 -14.24 6.02
C ILE A 465 -5.74 -13.09 5.87
N GLU A 466 -6.94 -13.39 5.37
CA GLU A 466 -8.04 -12.42 5.21
C GLU A 466 -8.57 -11.94 6.56
N ILE A 467 -8.78 -12.85 7.52
CA ILE A 467 -9.20 -12.48 8.89
C ILE A 467 -8.14 -11.56 9.53
N MET A 468 -6.87 -11.90 9.38
CA MET A 468 -5.74 -11.18 10.00
C MET A 468 -5.19 -10.01 9.18
N HIS A 469 -5.81 -9.69 8.03
CA HIS A 469 -6.11 -8.29 7.70
C HIS A 469 -5.13 -7.16 8.07
N LYS A 470 -5.29 -6.75 9.32
CA LYS A 470 -4.97 -5.43 9.85
C LYS A 470 -3.51 -5.30 10.27
N ASP A 471 -2.84 -6.43 10.56
CA ASP A 471 -1.46 -6.45 11.03
C ASP A 471 -0.65 -7.53 10.29
N MET A 472 0.44 -7.10 9.64
CA MET A 472 1.32 -8.00 8.91
C MET A 472 2.17 -8.89 9.82
N GLU A 473 2.53 -8.41 11.02
CA GLU A 473 3.32 -9.18 11.98
C GLU A 473 2.48 -10.30 12.60
N GLU A 474 1.23 -10.00 12.97
CA GLU A 474 0.28 -11.00 13.47
C GLU A 474 0.06 -12.14 12.46
N ARG A 475 -0.13 -11.79 11.18
CA ARG A 475 -0.27 -12.77 10.08
C ARG A 475 0.93 -13.70 9.97
N ALA A 476 2.14 -13.14 9.97
CA ALA A 476 3.37 -13.92 9.81
C ALA A 476 3.57 -14.89 10.98
N ILE A 477 3.30 -14.43 12.22
CA ILE A 477 3.41 -15.24 13.43
C ILE A 477 2.40 -16.40 13.40
N VAL A 478 1.13 -16.12 13.09
CA VAL A 478 0.09 -17.17 13.09
C VAL A 478 0.35 -18.22 12.02
N ILE A 479 0.80 -17.83 10.82
CA ILE A 479 1.17 -18.78 9.77
C ILE A 479 2.37 -19.62 10.21
N GLY A 480 3.40 -18.99 10.77
CA GLY A 480 4.59 -19.67 11.29
C GLY A 480 4.23 -20.70 12.37
N VAL A 481 3.38 -20.31 13.33
CA VAL A 481 2.88 -21.21 14.39
C VAL A 481 2.07 -22.36 13.81
N ALA A 482 1.12 -22.09 12.91
CA ALA A 482 0.28 -23.11 12.28
C ALA A 482 1.11 -24.14 11.50
N GLN A 483 2.11 -23.70 10.74
CA GLN A 483 3.02 -24.61 10.04
C GLN A 483 3.90 -25.41 11.01
N THR A 484 4.40 -24.78 12.08
CA THR A 484 5.22 -25.44 13.12
C THR A 484 4.43 -26.56 13.80
N PHE A 485 3.17 -26.31 14.19
CA PHE A 485 2.30 -27.34 14.73
C PHE A 485 2.04 -28.46 13.72
N GLY A 486 1.75 -28.13 12.46
CA GLY A 486 1.55 -29.12 11.40
C GLY A 486 2.74 -30.06 11.22
N GLN A 487 3.96 -29.51 11.22
CA GLN A 487 5.19 -30.31 11.13
C GLN A 487 5.45 -31.16 12.39
N ALA A 488 5.10 -30.67 13.57
CA ALA A 488 5.16 -31.47 14.79
C ALA A 488 4.23 -32.69 14.71
N PHE A 489 3.01 -32.55 14.18
CA PHE A 489 2.13 -33.70 13.94
C PHE A 489 2.73 -34.68 12.94
N ILE A 490 3.30 -34.20 11.82
CA ILE A 490 3.96 -35.07 10.83
C ILE A 490 5.13 -35.85 11.47
N ALA A 491 5.91 -35.21 12.35
CA ALA A 491 7.05 -35.84 13.00
C ALA A 491 6.65 -36.95 13.98
N TRP A 492 5.60 -36.75 14.76
CA TRP A 492 5.27 -37.61 15.90
C TRP A 492 4.18 -38.65 15.62
N VAL A 493 3.28 -38.42 14.65
CA VAL A 493 2.21 -39.36 14.30
C VAL A 493 2.75 -40.75 13.90
N PRO A 494 3.79 -40.89 13.04
CA PRO A 494 4.37 -42.19 12.69
C PRO A 494 5.00 -42.92 13.89
N VAL A 495 5.52 -42.17 14.87
CA VAL A 495 6.21 -42.73 16.04
C VAL A 495 5.24 -43.18 17.12
N LEU A 496 4.21 -42.37 17.40
CA LEU A 496 3.30 -42.57 18.53
C LEU A 496 2.01 -43.30 18.12
N ILE A 497 1.45 -42.94 16.96
CA ILE A 497 0.10 -43.37 16.54
C ILE A 497 0.20 -44.52 15.52
N LEU A 498 1.10 -44.42 14.55
CA LEU A 498 1.32 -45.42 13.50
C LEU A 498 2.62 -46.21 13.70
N ASN A 499 2.93 -46.56 14.95
CA ASN A 499 4.16 -47.26 15.29
C ASN A 499 4.25 -48.65 14.62
N VAL A 500 5.25 -48.81 13.76
CA VAL A 500 5.44 -50.01 12.93
C VAL A 500 5.80 -51.24 13.76
N GLY A 501 6.50 -51.08 14.89
CA GLY A 501 6.89 -52.20 15.75
C GLY A 501 5.73 -52.79 16.56
N LYS A 502 4.66 -52.01 16.79
CA LYS A 502 3.56 -52.40 17.70
C LYS A 502 2.24 -52.68 16.98
N TYR A 503 1.98 -52.00 15.87
CA TYR A 503 0.66 -52.01 15.22
C TYR A 503 0.67 -52.52 13.77
N ALA A 504 1.82 -52.85 13.20
CA ALA A 504 1.91 -53.52 11.90
C ALA A 504 1.29 -54.94 11.94
N PRO A 505 0.76 -55.46 10.82
CA PRO A 505 0.66 -54.83 9.51
C PRO A 505 -0.63 -54.03 9.27
N LYS A 506 -1.62 -54.11 10.19
CA LYS A 506 -2.98 -53.57 9.95
C LYS A 506 -3.22 -52.16 10.48
N PHE A 507 -2.44 -51.67 11.44
CA PHE A 507 -2.49 -50.30 11.99
C PHE A 507 -3.87 -49.78 12.43
N HIS A 508 -4.81 -50.66 12.78
CA HIS A 508 -6.19 -50.31 13.12
C HIS A 508 -6.31 -49.21 14.18
N MET A 509 -5.49 -49.25 15.23
CA MET A 509 -5.49 -48.21 16.26
C MET A 509 -5.13 -46.84 15.68
N GLY A 510 -4.10 -46.78 14.83
CA GLY A 510 -3.64 -45.52 14.27
C GLY A 510 -4.65 -44.92 13.29
N PHE A 511 -5.24 -45.74 12.41
CA PHE A 511 -6.30 -45.26 11.52
C PHE A 511 -7.54 -44.80 12.28
N SER A 512 -7.96 -45.51 13.34
CA SER A 512 -9.07 -45.08 14.20
C SER A 512 -8.81 -43.75 14.90
N VAL A 513 -7.57 -43.51 15.37
CA VAL A 513 -7.17 -42.23 15.97
C VAL A 513 -7.19 -41.11 14.91
N MET A 514 -6.69 -41.37 13.70
CA MET A 514 -6.73 -40.40 12.60
C MET A 514 -8.15 -40.05 12.16
N SER A 515 -9.07 -41.02 12.15
CA SER A 515 -10.51 -40.77 11.95
C SER A 515 -11.07 -39.79 12.99
N GLY A 516 -10.67 -39.94 14.26
CA GLY A 516 -11.03 -39.01 15.33
C GLY A 516 -10.45 -37.61 15.13
N VAL A 517 -9.20 -37.49 14.68
CA VAL A 517 -8.58 -36.20 14.34
C VAL A 517 -9.28 -35.52 13.16
N SER A 518 -9.77 -36.29 12.19
CA SER A 518 -10.54 -35.77 11.04
C SER A 518 -11.87 -35.14 11.48
N VAL A 519 -12.48 -35.65 12.55
CA VAL A 519 -13.68 -35.03 13.16
C VAL A 519 -13.33 -33.69 13.83
N LEU A 520 -12.16 -33.60 14.47
CA LEU A 520 -11.68 -32.35 15.06
C LEU A 520 -11.36 -31.31 13.98
N GLU A 521 -10.78 -31.73 12.86
CA GLU A 521 -10.58 -30.87 11.68
C GLU A 521 -11.92 -30.30 11.19
N PHE A 522 -12.94 -31.13 11.07
CA PHE A 522 -14.29 -30.70 10.68
C PHE A 522 -14.90 -29.71 11.69
N ALA A 523 -14.78 -30.00 12.99
CA ALA A 523 -15.26 -29.11 14.05
C ALA A 523 -14.52 -27.77 14.07
N SER A 524 -13.23 -27.76 13.73
CA SER A 524 -12.39 -26.55 13.72
C SER A 524 -12.91 -25.49 12.74
N ILE A 525 -13.51 -25.89 11.60
CA ILE A 525 -14.12 -24.96 10.62
C ILE A 525 -15.20 -24.11 11.29
N PHE A 526 -16.03 -24.73 12.13
CA PHE A 526 -17.11 -24.05 12.84
C PHE A 526 -16.60 -23.22 14.01
N ILE A 527 -15.53 -23.66 14.68
CA ILE A 527 -14.86 -22.90 15.73
C ILE A 527 -14.25 -21.62 15.16
N ILE A 528 -13.50 -21.71 14.05
CA ILE A 528 -12.92 -20.55 13.37
C ILE A 528 -14.02 -19.60 12.90
N ARG A 529 -15.12 -20.14 12.34
CA ARG A 529 -16.30 -19.33 11.96
C ARG A 529 -16.90 -18.62 13.17
N TYR A 530 -17.00 -19.29 14.32
CA TYR A 530 -17.54 -18.69 15.54
C TYR A 530 -16.66 -17.53 16.01
N PHE A 531 -15.34 -17.72 16.07
CA PHE A 531 -14.40 -16.68 16.47
C PHE A 531 -14.37 -15.51 15.47
N ALA A 532 -14.36 -15.79 14.17
CA ALA A 532 -14.42 -14.74 13.14
C ALA A 532 -15.70 -13.89 13.30
N LYS A 533 -16.86 -14.52 13.49
CA LYS A 533 -18.12 -13.79 13.77
C LYS A 533 -18.14 -13.07 15.11
N TRP A 534 -17.49 -13.64 16.12
CA TRP A 534 -17.37 -13.03 17.43
C TRP A 534 -16.51 -11.77 17.35
N GLU A 535 -15.44 -11.80 16.58
CA GLU A 535 -14.54 -10.68 16.34
C GLU A 535 -15.19 -9.59 15.47
N GLU A 536 -15.95 -9.96 14.42
CA GLU A 536 -16.84 -9.05 13.70
C GLU A 536 -17.80 -8.35 14.66
N LYS A 537 -18.53 -9.12 15.48
CA LYS A 537 -19.47 -8.57 16.48
C LYS A 537 -18.79 -7.73 17.56
N LYS A 538 -17.58 -8.08 17.97
CA LYS A 538 -16.81 -7.31 18.96
C LYS A 538 -16.35 -5.98 18.37
N THR A 539 -15.96 -5.98 17.10
CA THR A 539 -15.64 -4.77 16.35
C THR A 539 -16.90 -3.90 16.22
N GLU A 540 -18.03 -4.47 15.79
CA GLU A 540 -19.34 -3.78 15.74
C GLU A 540 -19.82 -3.31 17.13
N ALA A 541 -19.55 -4.07 18.19
CA ALA A 541 -19.88 -3.72 19.57
C ALA A 541 -18.99 -2.58 20.11
N GLN A 542 -17.69 -2.58 19.80
CA GLN A 542 -16.80 -1.46 20.13
C GLN A 542 -17.17 -0.22 19.34
N GLU A 543 -17.50 -0.36 18.06
CA GLU A 543 -18.02 0.73 17.24
C GLU A 543 -19.35 1.26 17.80
N SER A 544 -20.28 0.40 18.20
CA SER A 544 -21.57 0.82 18.76
C SER A 544 -21.48 1.33 20.21
N LEU A 545 -20.59 0.82 21.06
CA LEU A 545 -20.30 1.35 22.41
C LEU A 545 -19.61 2.71 22.34
N SER A 546 -18.67 2.89 21.40
CA SER A 546 -18.10 4.21 21.11
C SER A 546 -19.20 5.18 20.63
N SER A 547 -20.17 4.69 19.85
CA SER A 547 -21.33 5.47 19.42
C SER A 547 -22.33 5.78 20.55
N SER A 548 -22.48 4.90 21.56
CA SER A 548 -23.43 5.07 22.67
C SER A 548 -22.88 5.93 23.80
N HIS A 549 -21.57 5.81 24.10
CA HIS A 549 -20.86 6.74 24.99
C HIS A 549 -20.82 8.15 24.41
N SER A 550 -20.69 8.27 23.08
CA SER A 550 -20.89 9.55 22.39
C SER A 550 -22.30 10.11 22.60
N LYS A 551 -23.36 9.29 22.51
CA LYS A 551 -24.76 9.74 22.72
C LYS A 551 -25.09 10.09 24.17
N THR A 552 -24.57 9.34 25.15
CA THR A 552 -24.81 9.61 26.58
C THR A 552 -24.01 10.80 27.12
N ALA A 553 -22.84 11.09 26.56
CA ALA A 553 -22.10 12.32 26.85
C ALA A 553 -22.90 13.56 26.38
N THR A 554 -23.47 13.55 25.17
CA THR A 554 -24.34 14.64 24.69
C THR A 554 -25.67 14.79 25.45
N GLY A 555 -26.12 13.78 26.20
CA GLY A 555 -27.37 13.82 26.96
C GLY A 555 -27.24 14.37 28.38
N ARG A 556 -26.03 14.44 28.95
CA ARG A 556 -25.79 15.00 30.29
C ARG A 556 -25.40 16.47 30.30
N ASP A 557 -25.09 17.04 29.14
CA ASP A 557 -24.77 18.48 29.00
C ASP A 557 -26.02 19.33 28.66
N LEU A 558 -27.23 18.77 28.81
CA LEU A 558 -28.52 19.44 28.56
C LEU A 558 -29.48 19.43 29.78
N GLU A 559 -28.96 19.23 31.00
CA GLU A 559 -29.69 19.52 32.26
C GLU A 559 -28.98 20.58 33.09
#